data_AF-A0A357YPB8-F1
#
_entry.id   AF-A0A357YPB8-F1
#
_cell.length_a   1.000
_cell.length_b   1.000
_cell.length_c   1.000
_cell.angle_alpha   90.00
_cell.angle_beta   90.00
_cell.angle_gamma   90.00
#
_symmetry.space_group_name_H-M   'P 1'
#
loop_
_entity.id
_entity.type
_entity.pdbx_description
1 polymer ?
#
loop_
_entity_poly.entity_id
_entity_poly.type
_entity_poly.pdbx_seq_one_letter_code
_entity_poly.pdbx_strand_id
1 'polypeptide(L)'
;MKNGTKNQALLNYNMVTEEMVFYQGEQILALAAPTLINLDTVVIGDRKFILNDKNKFVELIHNNVYKLYVEHNCRVLPPGKPAGYGGTSQTSSVDTYSSIQSGGMWYKLEVPDNFEIKPFKTYWIDDGSGSKEIRSMRQLRRFFSKNRESYNSYMKDNKVEFDDYESVKGLVDFIEMNSN
;
A
#
# COMPACT_ATOMS: atom_id res chain seq x y z
N MET A 1 11.03 17.06 6.19
CA MET A 1 10.60 17.10 7.60
C MET A 1 9.62 18.26 7.77
N LYS A 2 8.72 18.20 8.76
CA LYS A 2 7.70 19.24 9.02
C LYS A 2 8.27 20.63 9.32
N ASN A 3 9.49 20.68 9.83
CA ASN A 3 10.25 21.91 10.08
C ASN A 3 10.99 22.45 8.82
N GLY A 4 10.76 21.87 7.65
CA GLY A 4 11.44 22.24 6.40
C GLY A 4 12.81 21.59 6.17
N THR A 5 13.39 20.91 7.17
CA THR A 5 14.67 20.21 7.00
C THR A 5 14.55 19.08 5.98
N LYS A 6 15.57 18.94 5.13
CA LYS A 6 15.71 17.85 4.17
C LYS A 6 16.88 16.96 4.60
N ASN A 7 16.62 15.66 4.71
CA ASN A 7 17.64 14.66 4.98
C ASN A 7 17.74 13.75 3.76
N GLN A 8 18.96 13.52 3.26
CA GLN A 8 19.21 12.62 2.15
C GLN A 8 19.86 11.34 2.68
N ALA A 9 19.35 10.19 2.24
CA ALA A 9 19.87 8.88 2.59
C ALA A 9 19.58 7.89 1.45
N LEU A 10 20.35 6.81 1.37
CA LEU A 10 20.01 5.67 0.53
C LEU A 10 18.88 4.89 1.22
N LEU A 11 17.67 5.07 0.69
CA LEU A 11 16.40 4.69 1.29
C LEU A 11 15.66 3.73 0.34
N ASN A 12 14.90 2.80 0.89
CA ASN A 12 13.96 1.97 0.16
C ASN A 12 12.70 1.70 1.03
N TYR A 13 11.69 1.08 0.44
CA TYR A 13 10.48 0.66 1.13
C TYR A 13 10.43 -0.86 1.26
N ASN A 14 10.23 -1.37 2.48
CA ASN A 14 10.05 -2.79 2.73
C ASN A 14 8.56 -3.13 2.73
N MET A 15 8.06 -3.79 1.68
CA MET A 15 6.63 -4.16 1.55
C MET A 15 6.16 -5.21 2.56
N VAL A 16 7.08 -5.95 3.19
CA VAL A 16 6.74 -6.97 4.21
C VAL A 16 6.53 -6.31 5.57
N THR A 17 7.41 -5.38 5.96
CA THR A 17 7.27 -4.64 7.22
C THR A 17 6.44 -3.35 7.08
N GLU A 18 6.14 -2.93 5.85
CA GLU A 18 5.48 -1.68 5.50
C GLU A 18 6.23 -0.43 5.96
N GLU A 19 7.57 -0.52 6.11
CA GLU A 19 8.43 0.54 6.65
C GLU A 19 9.36 1.15 5.60
N MET A 20 9.70 2.44 5.81
CA MET A 20 10.81 3.09 5.12
C MET A 20 12.13 2.71 5.79
N VAL A 21 13.02 2.12 5.02
CA VAL A 21 14.30 1.57 5.47
C VAL A 21 15.47 2.28 4.81
N PHE A 22 16.57 2.47 5.52
CA PHE A 22 17.74 3.17 5.00
C PHE A 22 19.04 2.53 5.49
N TYR A 23 20.13 2.77 4.77
CA TYR A 23 21.45 2.30 5.20
C TYR A 23 22.07 3.23 6.25
N GLN A 24 22.56 2.65 7.34
CA GLN A 24 23.47 3.28 8.30
C GLN A 24 24.75 2.43 8.41
N GLY A 25 25.77 2.80 7.63
CA GLY A 25 26.94 1.94 7.43
C GLY A 25 26.52 0.66 6.68
N GLU A 26 26.81 -0.50 7.27
CA GLU A 26 26.43 -1.82 6.72
C GLU A 26 25.04 -2.29 7.19
N GLN A 27 24.42 -1.59 8.13
CA GLN A 27 23.11 -1.94 8.67
C GLN A 27 22.02 -1.29 7.84
N ILE A 28 20.92 -2.01 7.63
CA ILE A 28 19.67 -1.42 7.17
C ILE A 28 18.85 -1.13 8.44
N LEU A 29 18.18 0.02 8.51
CA LEU A 29 17.39 0.45 9.67
C LEU A 29 16.07 1.09 9.23
N ALA A 30 15.03 0.98 10.06
CA ALA A 30 13.75 1.64 9.82
C ALA A 30 13.73 3.03 10.47
N LEU A 31 12.86 3.92 9.98
CA LEU A 31 12.64 5.23 10.60
C LEU A 31 12.00 5.07 12.00
N ALA A 32 12.68 5.57 13.03
CA ALA A 32 12.19 5.52 14.40
C ALA A 32 10.99 6.46 14.65
N ALA A 33 10.16 6.14 15.65
CA ALA A 33 8.96 6.90 16.00
C ALA A 33 9.16 8.43 16.17
N PRO A 34 10.23 8.94 16.81
CA PRO A 34 10.48 10.37 16.90
C PRO A 34 10.69 11.04 15.54
N THR A 35 11.28 10.31 14.58
CA THR A 35 11.46 10.77 13.20
C THR A 35 10.12 10.77 12.47
N LEU A 36 9.29 9.74 12.64
CA LEU A 36 7.96 9.64 12.02
C LEU A 36 7.04 10.81 12.42
N ILE A 37 7.06 11.22 13.70
CA ILE A 37 6.24 12.35 14.19
C ILE A 37 6.56 13.65 13.44
N ASN A 38 7.84 13.86 13.13
CA ASN A 38 8.34 15.05 12.44
C ASN A 38 8.47 14.87 10.92
N LEU A 39 8.09 13.69 10.41
CA LEU A 39 8.12 13.38 9.00
C LEU A 39 6.99 14.12 8.30
N ASP A 40 7.31 14.70 7.15
CA ASP A 40 6.33 15.37 6.30
C ASP A 40 6.09 14.51 5.06
N THR A 41 7.11 14.39 4.23
CA THR A 41 7.11 13.61 2.99
C THR A 41 8.41 12.82 2.88
N VAL A 42 8.33 11.61 2.32
CA VAL A 42 9.46 10.81 1.85
C VAL A 42 9.41 10.79 0.33
N VAL A 43 10.55 11.05 -0.32
CA VAL A 43 10.64 11.07 -1.78
C VAL A 43 11.64 10.00 -2.21
N ILE A 44 11.20 9.07 -3.06
CA ILE A 44 12.02 8.00 -3.64
C ILE A 44 11.91 8.13 -5.16
N GLY A 45 12.99 8.57 -5.82
CA GLY A 45 12.91 8.94 -7.23
C GLY A 45 11.96 10.13 -7.43
N ASP A 46 10.94 9.93 -8.26
CA ASP A 46 9.85 10.87 -8.53
C ASP A 46 8.58 10.62 -7.67
N ARG A 47 8.59 9.54 -6.88
CA ARG A 47 7.44 9.07 -6.08
C ARG A 47 7.43 9.75 -4.72
N LYS A 48 6.25 10.18 -4.28
CA LYS A 48 6.04 10.86 -2.99
C LYS A 48 5.23 9.99 -2.06
N PHE A 49 5.73 9.81 -0.85
CA PHE A 49 5.11 9.04 0.20
C PHE A 49 4.85 9.91 1.42
N ILE A 50 3.72 9.70 2.08
CA ILE A 50 3.36 10.35 3.35
C ILE A 50 2.96 9.30 4.38
N LEU A 51 3.00 9.67 5.66
CA LEU A 51 2.31 8.93 6.71
C LEU A 51 0.85 9.36 6.73
N ASN A 52 -0.06 8.41 6.55
CA ASN A 52 -1.49 8.66 6.75
C ASN A 52 -1.85 8.68 8.25
N ASP A 53 -3.10 9.01 8.56
CA ASP A 53 -3.61 9.10 9.93
C ASP A 53 -3.55 7.77 10.71
N LYS A 54 -3.35 6.64 10.02
CA LYS A 54 -3.15 5.32 10.62
C LYS A 54 -1.67 4.93 10.78
N ASN A 55 -0.75 5.90 10.66
CA ASN A 55 0.70 5.69 10.69
C ASN A 55 1.22 4.71 9.62
N LYS A 56 0.55 4.66 8.46
CA LYS A 56 1.00 3.86 7.32
C LYS A 56 1.62 4.73 6.24
N PHE A 57 2.70 4.25 5.64
CA PHE A 57 3.26 4.87 4.45
C PHE A 57 2.36 4.62 3.24
N VAL A 58 1.90 5.70 2.63
CA VAL A 58 1.10 5.66 1.41
C VAL A 58 1.73 6.56 0.36
N GLU A 59 1.78 6.08 -0.88
CA GLU A 59 2.24 6.85 -2.02
C GLU A 59 1.11 7.71 -2.59
N LEU A 60 1.38 8.98 -2.84
CA LEU A 60 0.45 9.86 -3.55
C LEU A 60 0.57 9.63 -5.07
N ILE A 61 -0.48 9.08 -5.69
CA ILE A 61 -0.52 8.77 -7.12
C ILE A 61 -1.45 9.66 -7.94
N HIS A 62 -2.40 10.34 -7.28
CA HIS A 62 -3.24 11.39 -7.89
C HIS A 62 -3.59 12.47 -6.85
N ASN A 63 -3.64 13.73 -7.28
CA ASN A 63 -3.89 14.86 -6.38
C ASN A 63 -4.62 15.99 -7.12
N ASN A 64 -5.94 15.87 -7.23
CA ASN A 64 -6.79 16.94 -7.73
C ASN A 64 -8.09 17.02 -6.90
N VAL A 65 -9.29 16.89 -7.48
CA VAL A 65 -10.55 16.81 -6.71
C VAL A 65 -10.52 15.61 -5.78
N TYR A 66 -10.03 14.48 -6.27
CA TYR A 66 -9.71 13.33 -5.43
C TYR A 66 -8.21 13.29 -5.13
N LYS A 67 -7.87 12.99 -3.87
CA LYS A 67 -6.52 12.55 -3.51
C LYS A 67 -6.52 11.03 -3.47
N LEU A 68 -5.75 10.41 -4.36
CA LEU A 68 -5.59 8.96 -4.42
C LEU A 68 -4.20 8.61 -3.89
N TYR A 69 -4.20 7.73 -2.90
CA TYR A 69 -2.99 7.11 -2.40
C TYR A 69 -3.02 5.60 -2.59
N VAL A 70 -1.84 5.01 -2.71
CA VAL A 70 -1.65 3.57 -2.74
C VAL A 70 -0.69 3.14 -1.62
N GLU A 71 -1.14 2.15 -0.86
CA GLU A 71 -0.34 1.39 0.09
C GLU A 71 0.18 0.15 -0.64
N HIS A 72 1.49 -0.07 -0.60
CA HIS A 72 2.14 -1.23 -1.22
C HIS A 72 2.30 -2.30 -0.14
N ASN A 73 1.50 -3.36 -0.20
CA ASN A 73 1.49 -4.39 0.83
C ASN A 73 2.03 -5.71 0.30
N CYS A 74 2.38 -6.60 1.23
CA CYS A 74 2.75 -7.96 0.91
C CYS A 74 2.15 -8.96 1.91
N ARG A 75 1.61 -10.07 1.41
CA ARG A 75 1.27 -11.24 2.23
C ARG A 75 2.39 -12.25 2.15
N VAL A 76 2.77 -12.81 3.29
CA VAL A 76 3.70 -13.94 3.38
C VAL A 76 2.87 -15.17 3.74
N LEU A 77 2.71 -16.09 2.79
CA LEU A 77 1.90 -17.30 2.96
C LEU A 77 2.81 -18.49 3.31
N PRO A 78 2.52 -19.22 4.40
CA PRO A 78 3.26 -20.43 4.72
C PRO A 78 2.99 -21.54 3.69
N PRO A 79 3.89 -22.53 3.56
CA PRO A 79 3.62 -23.72 2.78
C PRO A 79 2.35 -24.40 3.29
N GLY A 80 1.52 -24.89 2.37
CA GLY A 80 0.32 -25.64 2.74
C GLY A 80 0.67 -26.80 3.68
N LYS A 81 -0.07 -26.94 4.79
CA LYS A 81 0.12 -28.10 5.69
C LYS A 81 -0.18 -29.39 4.89
N PRO A 82 0.65 -30.44 4.99
CA PRO A 82 0.29 -31.72 4.41
C PRO A 82 -0.96 -32.23 5.14
N ALA A 83 -2.07 -32.35 4.41
CA ALA A 83 -3.24 -33.04 4.94
C ALA A 83 -2.96 -34.54 4.94
N GLY A 84 -3.33 -35.22 6.03
CA GLY A 84 -3.10 -36.67 6.23
C GLY A 84 -3.75 -37.62 5.21
N TYR A 85 -4.44 -37.09 4.19
CA TYR A 85 -5.04 -37.84 3.09
C TYR A 85 -4.99 -37.06 1.76
N GLY A 86 -3.81 -36.53 1.38
CA GLY A 86 -3.52 -36.14 -0.01
C GLY A 86 -4.26 -34.93 -0.58
N GLY A 87 -4.94 -34.10 0.23
CA GLY A 87 -5.62 -32.89 -0.24
C GLY A 87 -5.26 -31.66 0.58
N THR A 88 -4.54 -30.68 0.02
CA THR A 88 -4.23 -29.43 0.72
C THR A 88 -5.48 -28.54 0.83
N SER A 89 -5.97 -28.29 2.05
CA SER A 89 -7.03 -27.33 2.31
C SER A 89 -6.42 -25.97 2.71
N GLN A 90 -6.69 -24.92 1.93
CA GLN A 90 -6.40 -23.53 2.29
C GLN A 90 -7.68 -22.88 2.84
N THR A 91 -8.18 -23.37 3.99
CA THR A 91 -9.28 -22.71 4.70
C THR A 91 -8.73 -21.53 5.50
N SER A 92 -8.80 -20.35 4.88
CA SER A 92 -9.20 -19.07 5.49
C SER A 92 -8.78 -18.83 6.95
N SER A 93 -7.50 -18.55 7.14
CA SER A 93 -7.03 -17.47 8.03
C SER A 93 -5.68 -17.04 7.50
N VAL A 94 -5.66 -16.02 6.63
CA VAL A 94 -4.40 -15.34 6.36
C VAL A 94 -4.15 -14.47 7.58
N ASP A 95 -3.54 -15.07 8.60
CA ASP A 95 -2.89 -14.31 9.64
C ASP A 95 -1.85 -13.47 8.91
N THR A 96 -2.20 -12.20 8.68
CA THR A 96 -1.24 -11.22 8.21
C THR A 96 -0.29 -11.09 9.39
N TYR A 97 0.81 -11.83 9.37
CA TYR A 97 1.86 -11.72 10.38
C TYR A 97 2.43 -10.31 10.28
N SER A 98 1.77 -9.36 10.94
CA SER A 98 2.34 -8.07 11.28
C SER A 98 3.36 -8.33 12.38
N SER A 99 4.63 -8.50 11.98
CA SER A 99 5.82 -8.66 12.81
C SER A 99 6.06 -10.05 13.44
N ILE A 100 7.31 -10.53 13.34
CA ILE A 100 7.86 -11.61 14.18
C ILE A 100 8.69 -10.98 15.31
N GLN A 101 8.18 -9.99 16.06
CA GLN A 101 9.01 -9.21 17.02
C GLN A 101 9.99 -10.07 17.86
N SER A 102 11.28 -10.01 17.53
CA SER A 102 12.37 -10.55 18.34
C SER A 102 13.55 -9.58 18.28
N GLY A 103 13.91 -9.01 19.44
CA GLY A 103 15.21 -8.39 19.66
C GLY A 103 15.51 -7.02 19.02
N GLY A 104 14.55 -6.36 18.35
CA GLY A 104 14.75 -4.97 17.90
C GLY A 104 15.73 -4.77 16.73
N MET A 105 16.09 -5.84 16.01
CA MET A 105 16.92 -5.75 14.80
C MET A 105 16.29 -6.57 13.66
N TRP A 106 15.62 -5.89 12.73
CA TRP A 106 14.80 -6.49 11.66
C TRP A 106 15.49 -6.55 10.31
N TYR A 107 16.72 -7.06 10.22
CA TYR A 107 17.43 -7.07 8.94
C TYR A 107 18.18 -8.35 8.65
N LYS A 108 17.40 -9.41 8.43
CA LYS A 108 17.62 -10.41 7.38
C LYS A 108 16.34 -11.25 7.22
N LEU A 109 15.34 -10.70 6.52
CA LEU A 109 14.18 -11.49 6.08
C LEU A 109 14.63 -12.37 4.92
N GLU A 110 15.44 -13.40 5.20
CA GLU A 110 15.50 -14.57 4.32
C GLU A 110 14.19 -15.32 4.54
N VAL A 111 13.18 -14.95 3.74
CA VAL A 111 11.93 -15.70 3.66
C VAL A 111 12.30 -17.11 3.18
N PRO A 112 12.04 -18.17 3.95
CA PRO A 112 12.41 -19.52 3.55
C PRO A 112 11.77 -19.89 2.21
N ASP A 113 12.46 -20.68 1.38
CA ASP A 113 12.05 -21.00 -0.01
C ASP A 113 10.64 -21.59 -0.15
N ASN A 114 10.08 -22.15 0.92
CA ASN A 114 8.77 -22.76 0.95
C ASN A 114 7.62 -21.78 1.27
N PHE A 115 7.91 -20.50 1.49
CA PHE A 115 6.90 -19.45 1.68
C PHE A 115 6.61 -18.71 0.38
N GLU A 116 5.34 -18.37 0.16
CA GLU A 116 4.90 -17.63 -1.01
C GLU A 116 4.68 -16.15 -0.66
N ILE A 117 5.36 -15.26 -1.39
CA ILE A 117 5.25 -13.80 -1.25
C ILE A 117 4.21 -13.30 -2.25
N LYS A 118 3.11 -12.72 -1.76
CA LYS A 118 2.03 -12.13 -2.59
C LYS A 118 1.88 -10.64 -2.35
N PRO A 119 2.47 -9.80 -3.22
CA PRO A 119 2.18 -8.36 -3.23
C PRO A 119 0.70 -8.10 -3.50
N PHE A 120 0.15 -7.07 -2.88
CA PHE A 120 -1.20 -6.57 -3.15
C PHE A 120 -1.27 -5.08 -2.82
N LYS A 121 -2.32 -4.40 -3.28
CA LYS A 121 -2.51 -2.97 -3.05
C LYS A 121 -3.72 -2.67 -2.19
N THR A 122 -3.59 -1.64 -1.36
CA THR A 122 -4.72 -0.98 -0.71
C THR A 122 -4.75 0.48 -1.15
N TYR A 123 -5.91 0.98 -1.57
CA TYR A 123 -6.04 2.39 -1.94
C TYR A 123 -6.68 3.19 -0.83
N TRP A 124 -6.34 4.46 -0.78
CA TRP A 124 -6.94 5.46 0.08
C TRP A 124 -7.45 6.59 -0.80
N ILE A 125 -8.74 6.88 -0.74
CA ILE A 125 -9.37 7.92 -1.56
C ILE A 125 -9.99 8.98 -0.67
N ASP A 126 -9.56 10.22 -0.84
CA ASP A 126 -10.09 11.38 -0.15
C ASP A 126 -10.80 12.29 -1.17
N ASP A 127 -12.08 12.58 -0.91
CA ASP A 127 -12.95 13.46 -1.69
C ASP A 127 -13.18 14.82 -0.99
N GLY A 128 -12.38 15.14 0.03
CA GLY A 128 -12.55 16.29 0.91
C GLY A 128 -13.42 16.03 2.14
N SER A 129 -14.14 14.90 2.21
CA SER A 129 -14.86 14.46 3.41
C SER A 129 -14.02 13.59 4.35
N GLY A 130 -12.77 13.32 3.99
CA GLY A 130 -11.85 12.46 4.71
C GLY A 130 -11.48 11.20 3.92
N SER A 131 -10.30 10.67 4.24
CA SER A 131 -9.72 9.53 3.53
C SER A 131 -10.46 8.22 3.83
N LYS A 132 -10.87 7.50 2.78
CA LYS A 132 -11.54 6.20 2.86
C LYS A 132 -10.65 5.10 2.31
N GLU A 133 -10.56 4.02 3.07
CA GLU A 133 -9.79 2.84 2.73
C GLU A 133 -10.57 1.93 1.76
N ILE A 134 -9.93 1.55 0.66
CA ILE A 134 -10.48 0.73 -0.41
C ILE A 134 -9.56 -0.47 -0.63
N ARG A 135 -10.09 -1.68 -0.43
CA ARG A 135 -9.40 -2.98 -0.53
C ARG A 135 -9.93 -3.87 -1.65
N SER A 136 -10.89 -3.38 -2.44
CA SER A 136 -11.46 -4.16 -3.55
C SER A 136 -12.18 -3.27 -4.57
N MET A 137 -12.36 -3.78 -5.79
CA MET A 137 -13.22 -3.15 -6.81
C MET A 137 -14.65 -2.91 -6.33
N ARG A 138 -15.18 -3.78 -5.47
CA ARG A 138 -16.53 -3.60 -4.90
C ARG A 138 -16.60 -2.37 -4.01
N GLN A 139 -15.59 -2.13 -3.18
CA GLN A 139 -15.51 -0.93 -2.34
C GLN A 139 -15.27 0.32 -3.20
N LEU A 140 -14.43 0.23 -4.23
CA LEU A 140 -14.20 1.31 -5.19
C LEU A 140 -15.49 1.74 -5.89
N ARG A 141 -16.27 0.77 -6.39
CA ARG A 141 -17.59 1.02 -7.00
C ARG A 141 -18.57 1.68 -6.04
N ARG A 142 -18.55 1.30 -4.75
CA ARG A 142 -19.40 1.89 -3.71
C ARG A 142 -19.00 3.33 -3.41
N PHE A 143 -17.69 3.62 -3.38
CA PHE A 143 -17.17 4.97 -3.20
C PHE A 143 -17.72 5.90 -4.29
N PHE A 144 -17.65 5.49 -5.57
CA PHE A 144 -18.16 6.25 -6.70
C PHE A 144 -19.67 6.03 -7.00
N SER A 145 -20.47 5.75 -5.97
CA SER A 145 -21.90 5.51 -6.14
C SER A 145 -22.69 6.70 -6.69
N LYS A 146 -22.25 7.93 -6.42
CA LYS A 146 -22.81 9.16 -7.00
C LYS A 146 -22.46 9.32 -8.49
N ASN A 147 -21.27 8.87 -8.89
CA ASN A 147 -20.77 8.95 -10.27
C ASN A 147 -20.87 7.59 -10.98
N ARG A 148 -21.95 6.85 -10.71
CA ARG A 148 -22.10 5.46 -11.13
C ARG A 148 -22.16 5.30 -12.65
N GLU A 149 -22.70 6.28 -13.37
CA GLU A 149 -22.75 6.27 -14.83
C GLU A 149 -21.34 6.35 -15.42
N SER A 150 -20.55 7.36 -15.01
CA SER A 150 -19.14 7.53 -15.41
C SER A 150 -18.27 6.33 -15.00
N TYR A 151 -18.51 5.74 -13.82
CA TYR A 151 -17.83 4.52 -13.42
C TYR A 151 -18.13 3.36 -14.38
N ASN A 152 -19.40 3.10 -14.69
CA ASN A 152 -19.77 1.96 -15.53
C ASN A 152 -19.35 2.15 -17.00
N SER A 153 -19.37 3.39 -17.52
CA SER A 153 -18.90 3.66 -18.89
C SER A 153 -17.40 3.38 -19.00
N TYR A 154 -16.58 3.90 -18.08
CA TYR A 154 -15.15 3.63 -18.09
C TYR A 154 -14.82 2.15 -17.97
N MET A 155 -15.50 1.43 -17.07
CA MET A 155 -15.30 -0.01 -16.84
C MET A 155 -15.71 -0.88 -18.04
N LYS A 156 -16.54 -0.37 -18.97
CA LYS A 156 -16.96 -1.09 -20.17
C LYS A 156 -15.87 -1.08 -21.24
N ASP A 157 -15.21 0.06 -21.38
CA ASP A 157 -14.24 0.31 -22.46
C ASP A 157 -12.80 0.04 -22.00
N ASN A 158 -12.56 -0.01 -20.68
CA ASN A 158 -11.23 -0.21 -20.09
C ASN A 158 -11.21 -1.42 -19.15
N LYS A 159 -10.14 -2.21 -19.23
CA LYS A 159 -9.88 -3.30 -18.27
C LYS A 159 -9.20 -2.73 -17.03
N VAL A 160 -9.98 -2.40 -16.00
CA VAL A 160 -9.45 -1.92 -14.72
C VAL A 160 -9.16 -3.08 -13.79
N GLU A 161 -7.89 -3.24 -13.43
CA GLU A 161 -7.42 -4.25 -12.47
C GLU A 161 -7.06 -3.58 -11.16
N PHE A 162 -7.62 -4.07 -10.06
CA PHE A 162 -7.40 -3.44 -8.75
C PHE A 162 -5.93 -3.40 -8.34
N ASP A 163 -5.19 -4.46 -8.65
CA ASP A 163 -3.76 -4.53 -8.35
C ASP A 163 -2.89 -3.76 -9.35
N ASP A 164 -3.46 -3.07 -10.35
CA ASP A 164 -2.77 -2.12 -11.22
C ASP A 164 -3.17 -0.68 -10.86
N TYR A 165 -2.21 0.08 -10.30
CA TYR A 165 -2.51 1.41 -9.78
C TYR A 165 -2.69 2.44 -10.89
N GLU A 166 -2.10 2.22 -12.07
CA GLU A 166 -2.30 3.12 -13.22
C GLU A 166 -3.71 2.96 -13.76
N SER A 167 -4.24 1.73 -13.83
CA SER A 167 -5.63 1.50 -14.23
C SER A 167 -6.65 2.09 -13.25
N VAL A 168 -6.38 1.99 -11.94
CA VAL A 168 -7.23 2.61 -10.91
C VAL A 168 -7.16 4.13 -10.97
N LYS A 169 -5.95 4.69 -11.14
CA LYS A 169 -5.76 6.13 -11.32
C LYS A 169 -6.52 6.64 -12.54
N GLY A 170 -6.41 5.97 -13.70
CA GLY A 170 -7.13 6.35 -14.91
C GLY A 170 -8.65 6.38 -14.75
N LEU A 171 -9.21 5.45 -13.97
CA LEU A 171 -10.63 5.46 -13.61
C LEU A 171 -10.99 6.68 -12.75
N VAL A 172 -10.19 6.99 -11.73
CA VAL A 172 -10.41 8.17 -10.87
C VAL A 172 -10.34 9.45 -11.69
N ASP A 173 -9.32 9.60 -12.53
CA ASP A 173 -9.12 10.74 -13.43
C ASP A 173 -10.33 10.91 -14.35
N PHE A 174 -10.80 9.83 -14.97
CA PHE A 174 -11.97 9.88 -15.84
C PHE A 174 -13.24 10.29 -15.10
N ILE A 175 -13.49 9.73 -13.91
CA ILE A 175 -14.66 10.10 -13.12
C ILE A 175 -14.61 11.58 -12.77
N GLU A 176 -13.44 12.07 -12.36
CA GLU A 176 -13.23 13.47 -12.00
C GLU A 176 -13.53 14.42 -13.16
N MET A 177 -13.01 14.12 -14.36
CA MET A 177 -13.27 14.92 -15.56
C MET A 177 -14.74 14.94 -16.01
N ASN A 178 -15.54 13.95 -15.57
CA ASN A 178 -16.94 13.80 -15.95
C ASN A 178 -17.91 14.01 -14.77
N SER A 179 -17.41 14.51 -13.64
CA SER A 179 -18.23 14.90 -12.49
C SER A 179 -18.49 16.41 -12.57
N ASN A 180 -19.73 16.80 -12.86
CA ASN A 180 -20.19 18.21 -12.80
C ASN A 180 -20.62 18.59 -11.39
#